data_AF-A0A929GDN9-F1
#
_entry.id   AF-A0A929GDN9-F1
#
_cell.length_a   1.000
_cell.length_b   1.000
_cell.length_c   1.000
_cell.angle_alpha   90.00
_cell.angle_beta   90.00
_cell.angle_gamma   90.00
#
_symmetry.space_group_name_H-M   'P 1'
#
loop_
_entity.id
_entity.type
_entity.pdbx_description
1 polymer ?
#
loop_
_entity_poly.entity_id
_entity_poly.type
_entity_poly.pdbx_seq_one_letter_code
_entity_poly.pdbx_strand_id
1 'polypeptide(L)' 'PVQVSLEMRMGCGLGVCYACTVRTRNGLKQVCKDGPVFELDDIVWDELIFNC' A
#
# COMPACT_ATOMS: atom_id res chain seq x y z
N PRO A 1 19.01 1.30 1.24
CA PRO A 1 17.54 1.44 1.15
C PRO A 1 16.97 0.09 0.69
N VAL A 2 15.90 -0.38 1.34
CA VAL A 2 15.25 -1.66 1.00
C VAL A 2 13.88 -1.34 0.45
N GLN A 3 13.57 -1.89 -0.71
CA GLN A 3 12.28 -1.72 -1.36
C GLN A 3 11.45 -3.00 -1.26
N VAL A 4 10.15 -2.83 -1.10
CA VAL A 4 9.17 -3.91 -1.03
C VAL A 4 8.09 -3.67 -2.07
N SER A 5 7.70 -4.73 -2.77
CA SER A 5 6.52 -4.72 -3.63
C SER A 5 5.34 -5.25 -2.82
N LEU A 6 4.29 -4.44 -2.67
CA LEU A 6 3.08 -4.85 -1.96
C LEU A 6 2.07 -5.43 -2.94
N GLU A 7 1.67 -6.68 -2.71
CA GLU A 7 0.50 -7.27 -3.34
C GLU A 7 -0.73 -7.01 -2.47
N MET A 8 -1.77 -6.44 -3.07
CA MET A 8 -3.05 -6.21 -2.41
C MET A 8 -4.20 -6.45 -3.37
N ARG A 9 -5.35 -6.84 -2.80
CA ARG A 9 -6.56 -7.01 -3.57
C ARG A 9 -7.03 -5.65 -4.10
N MET A 10 -6.88 -5.46 -5.40
CA MET A 10 -7.32 -4.25 -6.08
C MET A 10 -8.79 -4.38 -6.47
N GLY A 11 -9.58 -3.34 -6.21
CA GLY A 11 -10.94 -3.23 -6.74
C GLY A 11 -10.92 -2.77 -8.20
N CYS A 12 -10.57 -1.50 -8.41
CA CYS A 12 -10.52 -0.90 -9.76
C CYS A 12 -9.13 -0.87 -10.39
N GLY A 13 -8.05 -0.83 -9.60
CA GLY A 13 -6.69 -0.62 -10.12
C GLY A 13 -6.40 0.78 -10.70
N LEU A 14 -7.35 1.71 -10.61
CA LEU A 14 -7.27 3.06 -11.21
C LEU A 14 -7.18 4.19 -10.18
N GLY A 15 -7.09 3.87 -8.88
CA GLY A 15 -7.04 4.86 -7.79
C GLY A 15 -8.39 5.49 -7.43
N VAL A 16 -9.51 5.05 -8.02
CA VAL A 16 -10.84 5.63 -7.74
C VAL A 16 -11.59 4.95 -6.61
N CYS A 17 -11.39 3.64 -6.40
CA CYS A 17 -12.19 2.86 -5.45
C CYS A 17 -11.58 2.79 -4.05
N TYR A 18 -10.34 3.25 -3.85
CA TYR A 18 -9.59 3.23 -2.58
C TYR A 18 -9.42 1.85 -1.91
N ALA A 19 -9.88 0.76 -2.53
CA ALA A 19 -9.79 -0.60 -1.98
C ALA A 19 -8.36 -1.08 -1.73
N CYS A 20 -7.36 -0.52 -2.43
CA CYS A 20 -5.96 -0.86 -2.25
C CYS A 20 -5.18 0.22 -1.47
N THR A 21 -5.83 0.90 -0.53
CA THR A 21 -5.16 1.93 0.31
C THR A 21 -4.37 1.27 1.44
N VAL A 22 -3.12 1.68 1.60
CA VAL A 22 -2.22 1.30 2.70
C VAL A 22 -1.90 2.50 3.57
N ARG A 23 -1.68 2.25 4.85
CA ARG A 23 -1.14 3.27 5.76
C ARG A 23 0.39 3.25 5.71
N THR A 24 0.95 4.41 5.47
CA THR A 24 2.39 4.66 5.50
C THR A 24 2.69 5.71 6.57
N ARG A 25 3.96 5.85 6.94
CA ARG A 25 4.43 6.93 7.83
C ARG A 25 4.15 8.32 7.23
N ASN A 26 4.02 8.41 5.92
CA ASN A 26 3.75 9.62 5.15
C ASN A 26 2.25 9.80 4.84
N GLY A 27 1.37 9.08 5.53
CA GLY A 27 -0.08 9.12 5.34
C GLY A 27 -0.60 7.93 4.51
N LEU A 28 -1.85 8.04 4.06
CA LEU A 28 -2.49 7.00 3.25
C LEU A 28 -1.99 7.06 1.81
N LYS A 29 -1.59 5.90 1.25
CA LYS A 29 -1.18 5.74 -0.15
C LYS A 29 -1.95 4.60 -0.79
N GLN A 30 -2.19 4.65 -2.09
CA GLN A 30 -2.87 3.61 -2.84
C GLN A 30 -1.86 2.75 -3.60
N VAL A 31 -1.88 1.43 -3.44
CA VAL A 31 -0.92 0.53 -4.11
C VAL A 31 -0.98 0.66 -5.63
N CYS A 32 -2.19 0.75 -6.22
CA CYS A 32 -2.34 0.85 -7.67
C CYS A 32 -1.94 2.21 -8.27
N LYS A 33 -1.75 3.25 -7.45
CA LYS A 33 -1.49 4.63 -7.91
C LYS A 33 -0.13 5.16 -7.45
N ASP A 34 0.19 4.96 -6.18
CA ASP A 34 1.42 5.40 -5.52
C ASP A 34 2.47 4.28 -5.39
N GLY A 35 2.05 3.01 -5.57
CA GLY A 35 2.90 1.81 -5.52
C GLY A 35 3.17 1.21 -6.90
N PRO A 36 3.38 -0.12 -7.01
CA PRO A 36 3.33 -1.14 -5.96
C PRO A 36 4.59 -1.23 -5.11
N VAL A 37 5.64 -0.51 -5.48
CA VAL A 37 6.95 -0.51 -4.81
C VAL A 37 7.04 0.64 -3.81
N PHE A 38 7.40 0.32 -2.58
CA PHE A 38 7.56 1.26 -1.48
C PHE A 38 8.88 1.02 -0.75
N GLU A 39 9.37 2.02 -0.01
CA GLU A 39 10.48 1.82 0.92
C GLU A 39 10.00 1.02 2.13
N LEU A 40 10.80 0.04 2.57
CA LEU A 40 10.46 -0.86 3.69
C LEU A 40 10.10 -0.08 4.97
N ASP A 41 10.84 1.00 5.22
CA ASP A 41 10.69 1.82 6.43
C ASP A 41 9.45 2.71 6.39
N ASP A 42 8.84 2.95 5.23
CA ASP A 42 7.65 3.79 5.07
C ASP A 42 6.35 3.05 5.46
N ILE A 43 6.36 1.71 5.41
CA ILE A 43 5.15 0.89 5.58
C ILE A 43 4.86 0.59 7.06
N VAL A 44 3.59 0.72 7.46
CA VAL A 44 3.10 0.32 8.79
C VAL A 44 2.60 -1.12 8.72
N TRP A 45 3.48 -2.07 9.01
CA TRP A 45 3.24 -3.51 8.82
C TRP A 45 2.14 -4.09 9.70
N ASP A 46 2.01 -3.62 10.94
CA ASP A 46 0.98 -4.11 11.87
C ASP A 46 -0.43 -3.97 11.28
N GLU A 47 -0.70 -2.91 10.52
CA GLU A 47 -2.02 -2.66 9.91
C GLU A 47 -2.25 -3.44 8.59
N LEU A 48 -1.17 -3.89 7.93
CA LEU A 48 -1.27 -4.72 6.72
C LEU A 48 -1.61 -6.18 7.04
N ILE A 49 -1.13 -6.70 8.18
CA ILE A 49 -1.31 -8.10 8.55
C ILE A 49 -2.78 -8.41 8.92
N PHE A 50 -3.52 -7.44 9.47
CA PHE A 50 -4.94 -7.63 9.83
C PHE A 50 -5.93 -7.36 8.69
N ASN A 51 -5.46 -6.89 7.52
CA ASN A 51 -6.30 -6.57 6.36
C ASN A 51 -6.17 -7.59 5.21
N CYS A 52 -5.44 -8.70 5.42
CA CYS A 52 -5.32 -9.79 4.46
C CYS A 52 -6.44 -10.82 4.65
#